data_AF-A0A2D8A8B2-F1
#
_entry.id   AF-A0A2D8A8B2-F1
#
_cell.length_a   1.000
_cell.length_b   1.000
_cell.length_c   1.000
_cell.angle_alpha   90.00
_cell.angle_beta   90.00
_cell.angle_gamma   90.00
#
_symmetry.space_group_name_H-M   'P 1'
#
loop_
_entity.id
_entity.type
_entity.pdbx_description
1 polymer ?
#
loop_
_entity_poly.entity_id
_entity_poly.type
_entity_poly.pdbx_seq_one_letter_code
_entity_poly.pdbx_strand_id
1 'polypeptide(L)'
;MIQTSADPVEDILKRGIKDRWYPVLPSSMLTIEKPVSRRILGYKIALWRDTEGNAHAVEDHCPHRGAPLSLGANLGDRLQCPYHGVEVDCTGKVRKVPGSPGCKLDGSRPTRMFHVREVADVIFLYNATDPHLEEPPELILPEQITSPEFSSFLCYCEWKSDYRMVIDNVADPMHGAFLHKMSHSMSEGETEAKFVTTDTEHGFIFEKEGQRGVNFDWSEFADTNLFWQRLEIPYPKTGGPGGNFHIIGMYVPINDRLCAVFHWRCRPLTGWQKDTWRFLYKNRLEARHWHVLEQDRVALEGVLWKNRQI
;
A
#
# COMPACT_ATOMS: atom_id res chain seq x y z
N MET A 1 1.72 39.91 2.64
CA MET A 1 1.99 38.45 2.58
C MET A 1 1.02 37.78 3.52
N ILE A 2 0.03 37.07 2.99
CA ILE A 2 -0.90 36.30 3.83
C ILE A 2 -0.09 35.10 4.35
N GLN A 3 0.27 35.13 5.63
CA GLN A 3 0.70 33.92 6.33
C GLN A 3 -0.53 33.02 6.44
N THR A 4 -0.71 32.13 5.48
CA THR A 4 -1.59 30.99 5.66
C THR A 4 -0.91 30.10 6.71
N SER A 5 -1.46 30.08 7.93
CA SER A 5 -1.14 29.02 8.89
C SER A 5 -1.33 27.67 8.18
N ALA A 6 -0.36 26.77 8.29
CA ALA A 6 -0.50 25.43 7.74
C ALA A 6 -1.80 24.80 8.27
N ASP A 7 -2.65 24.32 7.38
CA ASP A 7 -3.89 23.64 7.73
C ASP A 7 -3.52 22.32 8.44
N PRO A 8 -3.87 22.15 9.73
CA PRO A 8 -3.54 20.94 10.48
C PRO A 8 -4.08 19.65 9.83
N VAL A 9 -5.21 19.74 9.11
CA VAL A 9 -5.81 18.61 8.40
C VAL A 9 -4.92 18.19 7.23
N GLU A 10 -4.46 19.14 6.43
CA GLU A 10 -3.57 18.86 5.29
C GLU A 10 -2.24 18.23 5.74
N ASP A 11 -1.70 18.65 6.88
CA ASP A 11 -0.47 18.08 7.42
C ASP A 11 -0.63 16.63 7.86
N ILE A 12 -1.80 16.26 8.40
CA ILE A 12 -2.15 14.87 8.72
C ILE A 12 -2.29 14.06 7.43
N LEU A 13 -3.05 14.56 6.46
CA LEU A 13 -3.32 13.85 5.21
C LEU A 13 -2.03 13.54 4.44
N LYS A 14 -1.09 14.50 4.35
CA LYS A 14 0.23 14.29 3.70
C LYS A 14 1.08 13.19 4.36
N ARG A 15 0.80 12.82 5.61
CA ARG A 15 1.53 11.81 6.38
C ARG A 15 0.70 10.55 6.64
N GLY A 16 -0.48 10.46 6.04
CA GLY A 16 -1.43 9.39 6.27
C GLY A 16 -2.15 9.54 7.61
N ILE A 17 -3.40 9.13 7.61
CA ILE A 17 -4.29 9.21 8.77
C ILE A 17 -3.79 8.26 9.85
N LYS A 18 -3.91 8.67 11.11
CA LYS A 18 -3.54 7.84 12.26
C LYS A 18 -4.55 6.74 12.54
N ASP A 19 -4.11 5.78 13.32
CA ASP A 19 -4.90 4.68 13.86
C ASP A 19 -5.52 3.78 12.77
N ARG A 20 -4.75 3.57 11.70
CA ARG A 20 -5.11 2.74 10.54
C ARG A 20 -3.96 1.88 10.07
N TRP A 21 -4.29 0.77 9.44
CA TRP A 21 -3.34 -0.09 8.73
C TRP A 21 -3.01 0.46 7.35
N TYR A 22 -1.75 0.29 6.95
CA TYR A 22 -1.25 0.67 5.63
C TYR A 22 -0.31 -0.41 5.09
N PRO A 23 -0.38 -0.77 3.79
CA PRO A 23 0.68 -1.54 3.15
C PRO A 23 1.94 -0.66 3.02
N VAL A 24 3.10 -1.13 3.47
CA VAL A 24 4.32 -0.30 3.49
C VAL A 24 5.46 -0.83 2.63
N LEU A 25 5.49 -2.15 2.38
CA LEU A 25 6.55 -2.79 1.61
C LEU A 25 6.07 -4.14 1.05
N PRO A 26 6.32 -4.46 -0.23
CA PRO A 26 6.17 -5.82 -0.73
C PRO A 26 7.05 -6.80 0.06
N SER A 27 6.50 -7.94 0.46
CA SER A 27 7.20 -8.97 1.24
C SER A 27 8.52 -9.41 0.61
N SER A 28 8.55 -9.49 -0.72
CA SER A 28 9.73 -9.88 -1.50
C SER A 28 10.88 -8.87 -1.47
N MET A 29 10.62 -7.62 -1.05
CA MET A 29 11.65 -6.58 -0.90
C MET A 29 12.32 -6.60 0.48
N LEU A 30 11.86 -7.44 1.40
CA LEU A 30 12.48 -7.64 2.71
C LEU A 30 13.08 -9.05 2.79
N THR A 31 14.39 -9.16 2.67
CA THR A 31 15.11 -10.42 2.86
C THR A 31 15.54 -10.59 4.32
N ILE A 32 15.90 -11.82 4.72
CA ILE A 32 16.43 -12.09 6.06
C ILE A 32 17.81 -11.47 6.30
N GLU A 33 18.57 -11.25 5.22
CA GLU A 33 19.98 -10.87 5.30
C GLU A 33 20.19 -9.44 5.78
N LYS A 34 19.31 -8.50 5.40
CA LYS A 34 19.55 -7.08 5.64
C LYS A 34 18.27 -6.31 5.99
N PRO A 35 18.33 -5.43 7.01
CA PRO A 35 17.25 -4.48 7.25
C PRO A 35 17.07 -3.50 6.09
N VAL A 36 15.84 -3.02 5.93
CA VAL A 36 15.46 -2.01 4.92
C VAL A 36 15.03 -0.73 5.62
N SER A 37 15.54 0.41 5.15
CA SER A 37 15.01 1.72 5.51
C SER A 37 13.87 2.10 4.56
N ARG A 38 12.70 2.39 5.10
CA ARG A 38 11.52 2.83 4.34
C ARG A 38 11.06 4.19 4.82
N ARG A 39 10.97 5.17 3.92
CA ARG A 39 10.29 6.44 4.19
C ARG A 39 8.84 6.32 3.77
N ILE A 40 7.90 6.42 4.71
CA ILE A 40 6.47 6.34 4.44
C ILE A 40 5.70 6.88 5.64
N LEU A 41 4.49 7.44 5.42
CA LEU A 41 3.63 7.98 6.48
C LEU A 41 4.29 9.08 7.35
N GLY A 42 5.26 9.80 6.76
CA GLY A 42 6.06 10.80 7.47
C GLY A 42 7.17 10.24 8.37
N TYR A 43 7.37 8.93 8.41
CA TYR A 43 8.42 8.27 9.20
C TYR A 43 9.59 7.81 8.33
N LYS A 44 10.74 7.59 8.97
CA LYS A 44 11.74 6.62 8.49
C LYS A 44 11.57 5.36 9.32
N ILE A 45 11.40 4.21 8.68
CA ILE A 45 11.06 2.94 9.33
C ILE A 45 12.13 1.93 8.98
N ALA A 46 12.72 1.30 10.00
CA ALA A 46 13.62 0.17 9.83
C ALA A 46 12.78 -1.10 9.87
N LEU A 47 12.71 -1.82 8.75
CA LEU A 47 12.08 -3.13 8.66
C LEU A 47 13.14 -4.22 8.59
N TRP A 48 12.92 -5.36 9.25
CA TRP A 48 13.78 -6.54 9.14
C TRP A 48 12.98 -7.82 9.36
N ARG A 49 13.53 -8.95 8.94
CA ARG A 49 13.00 -10.28 9.31
C ARG A 49 13.83 -10.88 10.43
N ASP A 50 13.17 -11.46 11.41
CA ASP A 50 13.85 -12.25 12.41
C ASP A 50 14.30 -13.62 11.85
N THR A 51 14.93 -14.44 12.71
CA THR A 51 15.39 -15.78 12.33
C THR A 51 14.27 -16.78 12.06
N GLU A 52 13.04 -16.46 12.48
CA GLU A 52 11.84 -17.26 12.21
C GLU A 52 11.13 -16.80 10.92
N GLY A 53 11.59 -15.71 10.32
CA GLY A 53 11.07 -15.13 9.10
C GLY A 53 10.01 -14.05 9.31
N ASN A 54 9.64 -13.74 10.56
CA ASN A 54 8.63 -12.71 10.85
C ASN A 54 9.19 -11.31 10.60
N ALA A 55 8.40 -10.47 9.93
CA ALA A 55 8.75 -9.07 9.75
C ALA A 55 8.55 -8.28 11.06
N HIS A 56 9.43 -7.31 11.30
CA HIS A 56 9.38 -6.35 12.41
C HIS A 56 9.62 -4.93 11.90
N ALA A 57 9.15 -3.92 12.63
CA ALA A 57 9.37 -2.52 12.27
C ALA A 57 9.52 -1.60 13.49
N VAL A 58 10.51 -0.71 13.44
CA VAL A 58 10.71 0.39 14.39
C VAL A 58 11.06 1.67 13.64
N GLU A 59 11.01 2.81 14.32
CA GLU A 59 11.55 4.04 13.75
C GLU A 59 13.05 3.89 13.47
N ASP A 60 13.49 4.28 12.27
CA ASP A 60 14.86 4.13 11.79
C ASP A 60 15.78 5.21 12.37
N HIS A 61 15.83 5.26 13.69
CA HIS A 61 16.52 6.29 14.45
C HIS A 61 17.01 5.70 15.77
N CYS A 62 18.33 5.51 15.89
CA CYS A 62 18.94 5.05 17.13
C CYS A 62 18.72 6.07 18.26
N PRO A 63 18.20 5.66 19.43
CA PRO A 63 17.87 6.58 20.51
C PRO A 63 19.08 7.23 21.19
N HIS A 64 20.31 6.82 20.84
CA HIS A 64 21.52 7.47 21.31
C HIS A 64 21.83 8.77 20.56
N ARG A 65 21.98 8.72 19.22
CA ARG A 65 22.41 9.87 18.39
C ARG A 65 21.76 9.92 17.00
N GLY A 66 20.68 9.16 16.80
CA GLY A 66 19.88 9.19 15.58
C GLY A 66 20.49 8.53 14.35
N ALA A 67 21.54 7.72 14.53
CA ALA A 67 22.04 6.88 13.44
C ALA A 67 20.94 5.91 12.97
N PRO A 68 20.78 5.68 11.66
CA PRO A 68 19.80 4.72 11.14
C PRO A 68 20.08 3.31 11.68
N LEU A 69 19.07 2.67 12.28
CA LEU A 69 19.15 1.29 12.74
C LEU A 69 19.19 0.31 11.56
N SER A 70 18.58 0.68 10.44
CA SER A 70 18.55 -0.09 9.18
C SER A 70 19.92 -0.31 8.54
N LEU A 71 20.91 0.54 8.87
CA LEU A 71 22.31 0.37 8.45
C LEU A 71 23.09 -0.56 9.38
N GLY A 72 22.45 -1.07 10.43
CA GLY A 72 23.02 -1.95 11.43
C GLY A 72 23.02 -3.42 11.05
N ALA A 73 23.38 -4.24 12.03
CA ALA A 73 23.29 -5.69 11.91
C ALA A 73 21.90 -6.17 12.35
N ASN A 74 21.32 -7.09 11.57
CA ASN A 74 20.17 -7.87 11.98
C ASN A 74 20.63 -9.00 12.91
N LEU A 75 20.23 -8.97 14.19
CA LEU A 75 20.55 -10.01 15.15
C LEU A 75 19.41 -11.04 15.30
N GLY A 76 18.38 -10.99 14.45
CA GLY A 76 17.18 -11.80 14.54
C GLY A 76 16.07 -11.04 15.27
N ASP A 77 16.08 -11.08 16.59
CA ASP A 77 15.05 -10.46 17.44
C ASP A 77 15.21 -8.94 17.62
N ARG A 78 16.32 -8.37 17.14
CA ARG A 78 16.65 -6.95 17.29
C ARG A 78 17.67 -6.45 16.26
N LEU A 79 17.77 -5.13 16.15
CA LEU A 79 18.78 -4.46 15.34
C LEU A 79 19.91 -3.92 16.20
N GLN A 80 21.16 -4.10 15.76
CA GLN A 80 22.32 -3.47 16.36
C GLN A 80 22.76 -2.24 15.55
N CYS A 81 22.69 -1.06 16.16
CA CYS A 81 23.11 0.19 15.55
C CYS A 81 24.59 0.16 15.12
N PRO A 82 24.92 0.56 13.88
CA PRO A 82 26.30 0.46 13.38
C PRO A 82 27.25 1.49 14.01
N TYR A 83 26.72 2.50 14.71
CA TYR A 83 27.56 3.58 15.23
C TYR A 83 28.23 3.21 16.57
N HIS A 84 27.44 2.80 17.56
CA HIS A 84 27.96 2.49 18.91
C HIS A 84 27.44 1.14 19.45
N GLY A 85 26.84 0.31 18.59
CA GLY A 85 26.37 -1.02 18.94
C GLY A 85 25.09 -1.07 19.78
N VAL A 86 24.33 0.02 19.91
CA VAL A 86 23.05 0.02 20.66
C VAL A 86 22.10 -0.99 20.02
N GLU A 87 21.60 -1.94 20.80
CA GLU A 87 20.70 -3.00 20.34
C GLU A 87 19.25 -2.65 20.69
N VAL A 88 18.36 -2.57 19.70
CA VAL A 88 16.94 -2.19 19.86
C VAL A 88 16.04 -3.29 19.32
N ASP A 89 15.14 -3.82 20.14
CA ASP A 89 14.18 -4.86 19.74
C ASP A 89 12.92 -4.30 19.05
N CYS A 90 12.06 -5.19 18.56
CA CYS A 90 10.81 -4.83 17.86
C CYS A 90 9.79 -4.09 18.73
N THR A 91 9.93 -4.12 20.06
CA THR A 91 9.07 -3.34 20.97
C THR A 91 9.57 -1.90 21.14
N GLY A 92 10.71 -1.57 20.53
CA GLY A 92 11.39 -0.28 20.69
C GLY A 92 12.25 -0.20 21.96
N LYS A 93 12.45 -1.34 22.65
CA LYS A 93 13.24 -1.42 23.88
C LYS A 93 14.72 -1.59 23.54
N VAL A 94 15.56 -0.82 24.23
CA VAL A 94 17.01 -1.00 24.17
C VAL A 94 17.38 -2.21 25.02
N ARG A 95 17.96 -3.22 24.38
CA ARG A 95 18.37 -4.48 25.00
C ARG A 95 19.78 -4.47 25.53
N LYS A 96 20.64 -3.66 24.92
CA LYS A 96 22.05 -3.58 25.27
C LYS A 96 22.67 -2.30 24.75
N VAL A 97 23.58 -1.74 25.54
CA VAL A 97 24.48 -0.64 25.14
C VAL A 97 25.91 -1.11 25.36
N PRO A 98 26.56 -1.77 24.37
CA PRO A 98 27.86 -2.41 24.57
C PRO A 98 28.96 -1.45 25.06
N GLY A 99 28.99 -0.21 24.55
CA GLY A 99 29.96 0.80 24.95
C GLY A 99 29.70 1.44 26.33
N SER A 100 28.54 1.20 26.94
CA SER A 100 28.19 1.72 28.27
C SER A 100 27.15 0.83 28.96
N PRO A 101 27.54 -0.39 29.40
CA PRO A 101 26.62 -1.32 30.04
C PRO A 101 26.01 -0.73 31.33
N GLY A 102 24.70 -0.91 31.55
CA GLY A 102 24.01 -0.40 32.74
C GLY A 102 23.75 1.11 32.75
N CYS A 103 24.01 1.82 31.64
CA CYS A 103 23.58 3.21 31.50
C CYS A 103 22.05 3.33 31.50
N LYS A 104 21.53 4.55 31.68
CA LYS A 104 20.08 4.82 31.73
C LYS A 104 19.32 4.40 30.46
N LEU A 105 20.01 4.30 29.33
CA LEU A 105 19.41 3.87 28.07
C LEU A 105 19.12 2.36 28.08
N ASP A 106 19.91 1.58 28.82
CA ASP A 106 19.76 0.13 28.92
C ASP A 106 18.43 -0.24 29.56
N GLY A 107 17.63 -1.08 28.89
CA GLY A 107 16.30 -1.48 29.34
C GLY A 107 15.19 -0.42 29.15
N SER A 108 15.51 0.79 28.71
CA SER A 108 14.51 1.82 28.38
C SER A 108 13.80 1.53 27.04
N ARG A 109 12.63 2.14 26.80
CA ARG A 109 11.83 1.98 25.56
C ARG A 109 11.66 3.31 24.79
N PRO A 110 12.76 3.93 24.31
CA PRO A 110 12.71 5.26 23.70
C PRO A 110 12.37 5.26 22.20
N THR A 111 12.50 4.11 21.53
CA THR A 111 12.29 4.01 20.08
C THR A 111 10.82 3.73 19.82
N ARG A 112 10.20 4.45 18.88
CA ARG A 112 8.84 4.14 18.44
C ARG A 112 8.83 2.79 17.74
N MET A 113 7.88 1.93 18.13
CA MET A 113 7.63 0.66 17.46
C MET A 113 6.44 0.77 16.50
N PHE A 114 6.30 -0.22 15.65
CA PHE A 114 5.13 -0.36 14.78
C PHE A 114 4.64 -1.81 14.79
N HIS A 115 3.33 -1.98 14.95
CA HIS A 115 2.69 -3.27 14.70
C HIS A 115 2.71 -3.59 13.22
N VAL A 116 3.10 -4.82 12.88
CA VAL A 116 3.17 -5.29 11.50
C VAL A 116 2.43 -6.62 11.33
N ARG A 117 1.84 -6.79 10.15
CA ARG A 117 1.24 -8.06 9.70
C ARG A 117 1.65 -8.32 8.27
N GLU A 118 2.13 -9.52 8.01
CA GLU A 118 2.53 -9.92 6.66
C GLU A 118 1.50 -10.88 6.08
N VAL A 119 0.86 -10.45 5.00
CA VAL A 119 -0.23 -11.18 4.34
C VAL A 119 -0.40 -10.64 2.92
N ALA A 120 -0.93 -11.46 2.00
CA ALA A 120 -1.18 -11.05 0.62
C ALA A 120 0.06 -10.43 -0.09
N ASP A 121 1.24 -11.03 0.12
CA ASP A 121 2.55 -10.60 -0.44
C ASP A 121 3.02 -9.20 0.01
N VAL A 122 2.45 -8.64 1.09
CA VAL A 122 2.76 -7.31 1.60
C VAL A 122 2.93 -7.31 3.11
N ILE A 123 3.83 -6.46 3.59
CA ILE A 123 3.96 -6.07 4.99
C ILE A 123 3.05 -4.85 5.22
N PHE A 124 2.03 -5.06 6.05
CA PHE A 124 1.15 -4.02 6.57
C PHE A 124 1.69 -3.49 7.89
N LEU A 125 1.47 -2.20 8.14
CA LEU A 125 1.92 -1.48 9.32
C LEU A 125 0.78 -0.65 9.90
N TYR A 126 0.59 -0.69 11.21
CA TYR A 126 -0.41 0.12 11.89
C TYR A 126 0.16 1.49 12.31
N ASN A 127 -0.43 2.56 11.78
CA ASN A 127 -0.01 3.96 12.01
C ASN A 127 -0.61 4.55 13.30
N ALA A 128 -0.34 3.94 14.45
CA ALA A 128 -0.94 4.34 15.72
C ALA A 128 -0.63 5.80 16.11
N THR A 129 -1.56 6.48 16.76
CA THR A 129 -1.30 7.74 17.45
C THR A 129 -0.34 7.50 18.62
N ASP A 130 -0.60 6.47 19.43
CA ASP A 130 0.29 6.06 20.52
C ASP A 130 1.51 5.28 19.98
N PRO A 131 2.77 5.76 20.19
CA PRO A 131 3.98 5.06 19.75
C PRO A 131 4.27 3.74 20.48
N HIS A 132 3.57 3.45 21.58
CA HIS A 132 3.75 2.26 22.41
C HIS A 132 2.45 1.49 22.62
N LEU A 133 1.48 1.65 21.71
CA LEU A 133 0.24 0.88 21.71
C LEU A 133 0.55 -0.62 21.86
N GLU A 134 -0.03 -1.26 22.86
CA GLU A 134 0.28 -2.67 23.15
C GLU A 134 -0.31 -3.62 22.10
N GLU A 135 -1.54 -3.39 21.64
CA GLU A 135 -2.21 -4.22 20.63
C GLU A 135 -2.95 -3.34 19.59
N PRO A 136 -2.81 -3.62 18.28
CA PRO A 136 -3.55 -2.93 17.24
C PRO A 136 -4.95 -3.55 17.05
N PRO A 137 -5.89 -2.82 16.41
CA PRO A 137 -7.12 -3.45 15.92
C PRO A 137 -6.79 -4.53 14.88
N GLU A 138 -7.73 -5.45 14.67
CA GLU A 138 -7.61 -6.49 13.64
C GLU A 138 -7.39 -5.88 12.25
N LEU A 139 -6.52 -6.52 11.46
CA LEU A 139 -6.32 -6.19 10.05
C LEU A 139 -7.38 -6.92 9.21
N ILE A 140 -8.42 -6.19 8.82
CA ILE A 140 -9.53 -6.73 8.03
C ILE A 140 -9.30 -6.37 6.56
N LEU A 141 -8.96 -7.38 5.75
CA LEU A 141 -8.69 -7.25 4.32
C LEU A 141 -9.84 -7.80 3.47
N PRO A 142 -10.04 -7.29 2.23
CA PRO A 142 -11.04 -7.83 1.33
C PRO A 142 -10.75 -9.29 0.96
N GLU A 143 -11.80 -10.11 0.83
CA GLU A 143 -11.70 -11.54 0.53
C GLU A 143 -10.90 -11.83 -0.75
N GLN A 144 -10.90 -10.91 -1.72
CA GLN A 144 -10.25 -11.08 -3.01
C GLN A 144 -8.73 -11.28 -2.90
N ILE A 145 -8.13 -10.91 -1.76
CA ILE A 145 -6.69 -11.08 -1.50
C ILE A 145 -6.38 -12.05 -0.36
N THR A 146 -7.38 -12.51 0.40
CA THR A 146 -7.20 -13.42 1.55
C THR A 146 -7.83 -14.79 1.38
N SER A 147 -8.91 -14.90 0.61
CA SER A 147 -9.62 -16.16 0.41
C SER A 147 -8.88 -17.09 -0.56
N PRO A 148 -8.81 -18.40 -0.28
CA PRO A 148 -8.23 -19.38 -1.19
C PRO A 148 -9.01 -19.56 -2.50
N GLU A 149 -10.25 -19.07 -2.56
CA GLU A 149 -11.07 -19.05 -3.77
C GLU A 149 -10.56 -18.06 -4.82
N PHE A 150 -9.71 -17.12 -4.40
CA PHE A 150 -9.08 -16.15 -5.27
C PHE A 150 -7.62 -16.52 -5.56
N SER A 151 -7.18 -16.13 -6.76
CA SER A 151 -5.78 -16.05 -7.12
C SER A 151 -5.45 -14.61 -7.41
N SER A 152 -4.33 -14.14 -6.85
CA SER A 152 -3.91 -12.74 -6.97
C SER A 152 -2.46 -12.60 -7.45
N PHE A 153 -2.17 -11.42 -8.00
CA PHE A 153 -0.81 -10.92 -8.23
C PHE A 153 -0.71 -9.50 -7.71
N LEU A 154 0.27 -9.25 -6.83
CA LEU A 154 0.63 -7.90 -6.42
C LEU A 154 1.37 -7.16 -7.54
N CYS A 155 0.89 -5.97 -7.86
CA CYS A 155 1.57 -4.95 -8.65
C CYS A 155 1.89 -3.78 -7.71
N TYR A 156 3.18 -3.55 -7.47
CA TYR A 156 3.68 -2.47 -6.64
C TYR A 156 4.41 -1.43 -7.49
N CYS A 157 4.11 -0.16 -7.29
CA CYS A 157 4.82 0.95 -7.92
C CYS A 157 4.78 2.20 -7.04
N GLU A 158 5.62 3.19 -7.36
CA GLU A 158 5.62 4.49 -6.70
C GLU A 158 5.34 5.58 -7.73
N TRP A 159 4.35 6.44 -7.47
CA TRP A 159 3.91 7.48 -8.40
C TRP A 159 4.18 8.86 -7.81
N LYS A 160 4.68 9.79 -8.63
CA LYS A 160 4.95 11.18 -8.21
C LYS A 160 3.65 12.00 -8.14
N SER A 161 2.77 11.58 -7.26
CA SER A 161 1.46 12.17 -7.01
C SER A 161 1.14 12.12 -5.52
N ASP A 162 0.26 13.01 -5.08
CA ASP A 162 -0.44 12.85 -3.80
C ASP A 162 -1.29 11.58 -3.87
N TYR A 163 -1.23 10.74 -2.84
CA TYR A 163 -1.98 9.48 -2.79
C TYR A 163 -3.49 9.69 -2.89
N ARG A 164 -4.00 10.86 -2.46
CA ARG A 164 -5.42 11.24 -2.57
C ARG A 164 -5.88 11.37 -4.02
N MET A 165 -5.01 11.88 -4.89
CA MET A 165 -5.32 11.97 -6.33
C MET A 165 -5.37 10.58 -6.97
N VAL A 166 -4.58 9.62 -6.47
CA VAL A 166 -4.66 8.23 -6.91
C VAL A 166 -5.97 7.60 -6.43
N ILE A 167 -6.38 7.89 -5.19
CA ILE A 167 -7.68 7.47 -4.65
C ILE A 167 -8.81 7.98 -5.54
N ASP A 168 -8.82 9.27 -5.87
CA ASP A 168 -9.86 9.89 -6.71
C ASP A 168 -9.86 9.32 -8.13
N ASN A 169 -8.69 9.17 -8.74
CA ASN A 169 -8.57 8.59 -10.08
C ASN A 169 -9.12 7.17 -10.13
N VAL A 170 -8.72 6.28 -9.21
CA VAL A 170 -9.20 4.90 -9.23
C VAL A 170 -10.68 4.79 -8.86
N ALA A 171 -11.19 5.71 -8.04
CA ALA A 171 -12.60 5.75 -7.68
C ALA A 171 -13.50 6.18 -8.84
N ASP A 172 -13.00 6.86 -9.87
CA ASP A 172 -13.82 7.46 -10.93
C ASP A 172 -13.94 6.57 -12.20
N PRO A 173 -15.09 5.92 -12.50
CA PRO A 173 -15.26 5.14 -13.71
C PRO A 173 -15.26 5.97 -15.01
N MET A 174 -15.38 7.30 -14.92
CA MET A 174 -15.39 8.17 -16.10
C MET A 174 -14.05 8.16 -16.82
N HIS A 175 -12.92 8.18 -16.10
CA HIS A 175 -11.60 8.23 -16.75
C HIS A 175 -11.34 6.98 -17.62
N GLY A 176 -11.92 5.83 -17.26
CA GLY A 176 -11.72 4.58 -18.00
C GLY A 176 -12.15 4.67 -19.47
N ALA A 177 -13.28 5.33 -19.75
CA ALA A 177 -13.81 5.49 -21.09
C ALA A 177 -12.96 6.42 -21.98
N PHE A 178 -12.21 7.36 -21.38
CA PHE A 178 -11.41 8.35 -22.10
C PHE A 178 -9.91 8.01 -22.10
N LEU A 179 -9.33 7.83 -20.91
CA LEU A 179 -7.90 7.58 -20.72
C LEU A 179 -7.50 6.19 -21.23
N HIS A 180 -8.35 5.18 -21.02
CA HIS A 180 -8.08 3.81 -21.42
C HIS A 180 -8.85 3.37 -22.67
N LYS A 181 -9.31 4.31 -23.50
CA LYS A 181 -10.07 4.03 -24.73
C LYS A 181 -9.40 3.04 -25.70
N MET A 182 -8.06 2.98 -25.70
CA MET A 182 -7.31 2.04 -26.53
C MET A 182 -7.09 0.66 -25.89
N SER A 183 -7.55 0.46 -24.65
CA SER A 183 -7.54 -0.84 -23.99
C SER A 183 -8.79 -1.65 -24.39
N HIS A 184 -8.57 -2.89 -24.85
CA HIS A 184 -9.62 -3.73 -25.44
C HIS A 184 -10.85 -4.03 -24.54
N SER A 185 -10.76 -3.78 -23.23
CA SER A 185 -11.86 -4.03 -22.27
C SER A 185 -12.55 -2.75 -21.77
N MET A 186 -12.03 -1.55 -22.09
CA MET A 186 -12.60 -0.28 -21.62
C MET A 186 -13.07 0.63 -22.77
N SER A 187 -12.97 0.16 -24.02
CA SER A 187 -13.41 0.88 -25.21
C SER A 187 -14.90 0.70 -25.55
N GLU A 188 -15.57 -0.27 -24.92
CA GLU A 188 -16.98 -0.60 -25.16
C GLU A 188 -17.86 0.07 -24.11
N GLY A 189 -19.04 0.61 -24.48
CA GLY A 189 -19.99 1.26 -23.57
C GLY A 189 -20.34 2.71 -23.94
N GLU A 190 -21.37 3.27 -23.30
CA GLU A 190 -21.77 4.67 -23.55
C GLU A 190 -20.79 5.67 -22.91
N THR A 191 -20.54 6.78 -23.62
CA THR A 191 -19.68 7.86 -23.13
C THR A 191 -20.45 8.90 -22.32
N GLU A 192 -21.78 8.88 -22.41
CA GLU A 192 -22.70 9.58 -21.52
C GLU A 192 -23.28 8.56 -20.55
N ALA A 193 -23.21 8.83 -19.25
CA ALA A 193 -23.77 7.96 -18.22
C ALA A 193 -24.27 8.83 -17.05
N LYS A 194 -25.36 8.39 -16.42
CA LYS A 194 -25.76 8.89 -15.11
C LYS A 194 -25.08 8.01 -14.05
N PHE A 195 -24.50 8.64 -13.03
CA PHE A 195 -23.84 7.93 -11.95
C PHE A 195 -24.66 7.98 -10.67
N VAL A 196 -24.59 6.90 -9.90
CA VAL A 196 -25.26 6.76 -8.61
C VAL A 196 -24.26 6.24 -7.58
N THR A 197 -24.51 6.58 -6.31
CA THR A 197 -23.77 6.04 -5.17
C THR A 197 -24.69 5.17 -4.33
N THR A 198 -24.20 4.01 -3.92
CA THR A 198 -24.91 3.08 -3.04
C THR A 198 -24.06 2.82 -1.81
N ASP A 199 -24.58 3.11 -0.62
CA ASP A 199 -23.88 2.84 0.64
C ASP A 199 -23.69 1.32 0.85
N THR A 200 -22.53 0.94 1.39
CA THR A 200 -22.21 -0.42 1.83
C THR A 200 -21.94 -0.43 3.33
N GLU A 201 -21.77 -1.61 3.92
CA GLU A 201 -21.43 -1.73 5.35
C GLU A 201 -20.14 -0.96 5.72
N HIS A 202 -19.18 -0.88 4.80
CA HIS A 202 -17.85 -0.34 5.05
C HIS A 202 -17.54 0.91 4.22
N GLY A 203 -18.46 1.42 3.42
CA GLY A 203 -18.23 2.58 2.55
C GLY A 203 -19.32 2.75 1.51
N PHE A 204 -18.95 2.84 0.24
CA PHE A 204 -19.90 3.06 -0.85
C PHE A 204 -19.40 2.50 -2.18
N ILE A 205 -20.35 2.16 -3.04
CA ILE A 205 -20.14 1.86 -4.46
C ILE A 205 -20.50 3.11 -5.27
N PHE A 206 -19.66 3.46 -6.23
CA PHE A 206 -19.95 4.47 -7.25
C PHE A 206 -20.05 3.79 -8.62
N GLU A 207 -21.21 3.84 -9.26
CA GLU A 207 -21.49 3.05 -10.46
C GLU A 207 -22.30 3.82 -11.52
N LYS A 208 -22.20 3.37 -12.76
CA LYS A 208 -23.07 3.79 -13.86
C LYS A 208 -24.48 3.21 -13.65
N GLU A 209 -25.48 4.08 -13.62
CA GLU A 209 -26.88 3.68 -13.52
C GLU A 209 -27.27 2.82 -14.74
N GLY A 210 -27.74 1.59 -14.48
CA GLY A 210 -28.24 0.69 -15.51
C GLY A 210 -27.18 -0.07 -16.32
N GLN A 211 -25.89 0.02 -15.98
CA GLN A 211 -24.81 -0.73 -16.67
C GLN A 211 -23.91 -1.47 -15.68
N ARG A 212 -23.72 -2.78 -15.87
CA ARG A 212 -22.80 -3.59 -15.07
C ARG A 212 -22.23 -4.76 -15.88
N GLY A 213 -20.92 -4.99 -15.75
CA GLY A 213 -20.21 -6.10 -16.39
C GLY A 213 -19.91 -5.89 -17.87
N VAL A 214 -20.02 -4.65 -18.37
CA VAL A 214 -19.73 -4.26 -19.75
C VAL A 214 -18.32 -3.67 -19.85
N ASN A 215 -17.93 -2.80 -18.92
CA ASN A 215 -16.58 -2.23 -18.86
C ASN A 215 -16.18 -1.93 -17.41
N PHE A 216 -15.36 -0.89 -17.20
CA PHE A 216 -15.19 -0.28 -15.88
C PHE A 216 -16.46 0.51 -15.52
N ASP A 217 -17.42 -0.21 -14.94
CA ASP A 217 -18.76 0.29 -14.68
C ASP A 217 -18.93 0.84 -13.26
N TRP A 218 -18.13 0.33 -12.31
CA TRP A 218 -18.24 0.66 -10.91
C TRP A 218 -16.92 0.51 -10.16
N SER A 219 -16.79 1.31 -9.10
CA SER A 219 -15.75 1.20 -8.08
C SER A 219 -16.41 1.14 -6.70
N GLU A 220 -15.71 0.59 -5.73
CA GLU A 220 -16.08 0.62 -4.32
C GLU A 220 -14.93 1.21 -3.53
N PHE A 221 -15.27 2.11 -2.61
CA PHE A 221 -14.38 2.59 -1.57
C PHE A 221 -14.85 2.01 -0.25
N ALA A 222 -13.92 1.48 0.55
CA ALA A 222 -14.24 0.91 1.85
C ALA A 222 -13.18 1.26 2.91
N ASP A 223 -13.64 1.30 4.16
CA ASP A 223 -12.87 1.57 5.37
C ASP A 223 -13.08 0.46 6.40
N THR A 224 -12.07 -0.38 6.58
CA THR A 224 -12.06 -1.48 7.54
C THR A 224 -10.94 -1.31 8.58
N ASN A 225 -10.70 -0.07 9.04
CA ASN A 225 -9.44 0.39 9.66
C ASN A 225 -8.24 0.40 8.69
N LEU A 226 -8.55 0.31 7.41
CA LEU A 226 -7.65 0.38 6.27
C LEU A 226 -8.50 0.87 5.09
N PHE A 227 -8.01 1.85 4.36
CA PHE A 227 -8.67 2.25 3.12
C PHE A 227 -8.25 1.33 1.99
N TRP A 228 -9.24 0.76 1.32
CA TRP A 228 -9.05 0.01 0.09
C TRP A 228 -10.13 0.37 -0.92
N GLN A 229 -9.78 0.18 -2.18
CA GLN A 229 -10.73 0.30 -3.28
C GLN A 229 -10.83 -1.02 -4.02
N ARG A 230 -12.02 -1.34 -4.49
CA ARG A 230 -12.26 -2.47 -5.37
C ARG A 230 -12.87 -1.96 -6.66
N LEU A 231 -12.39 -2.48 -7.77
CA LEU A 231 -13.06 -2.34 -9.05
C LEU A 231 -13.13 -3.70 -9.73
N GLU A 232 -14.10 -3.82 -10.62
CA GLU A 232 -14.33 -5.01 -11.41
C GLU A 232 -14.42 -4.63 -12.88
N ILE A 233 -13.69 -5.38 -13.71
CA ILE A 233 -13.77 -5.26 -15.16
C ILE A 233 -13.99 -6.65 -15.77
N PRO A 234 -14.75 -6.74 -16.87
CA PRO A 234 -14.89 -7.98 -17.60
C PRO A 234 -13.54 -8.35 -18.22
N TYR A 235 -13.09 -9.57 -17.96
CA TYR A 235 -11.81 -10.03 -18.50
C TYR A 235 -11.97 -10.46 -19.97
N PRO A 236 -11.06 -10.06 -20.87
CA PRO A 236 -11.20 -10.41 -22.28
C PRO A 236 -11.14 -11.94 -22.46
N LYS A 237 -11.87 -12.46 -23.45
CA LYS A 237 -11.88 -13.91 -23.77
C LYS A 237 -10.48 -14.48 -24.05
N THR A 238 -9.53 -13.64 -24.46
CA THR A 238 -8.12 -14.00 -24.71
C THR A 238 -7.26 -14.07 -23.45
N GLY A 239 -7.79 -13.68 -22.29
CA GLY A 239 -7.10 -13.65 -21.01
C GLY A 239 -7.04 -14.99 -20.26
N GLY A 240 -7.66 -16.05 -20.80
CA GLY A 240 -7.77 -17.37 -20.16
C GLY A 240 -9.23 -17.70 -19.83
N PRO A 241 -9.53 -18.39 -18.71
CA PRO A 241 -10.91 -18.61 -18.26
C PRO A 241 -11.63 -17.25 -18.24
N GLY A 242 -12.82 -17.12 -18.82
CA GLY A 242 -13.58 -15.87 -18.82
C GLY A 242 -14.06 -15.47 -17.42
N GLY A 243 -14.90 -14.42 -17.33
CA GLY A 243 -15.47 -13.94 -16.06
C GLY A 243 -14.77 -12.70 -15.50
N ASN A 244 -15.01 -12.44 -14.22
CA ASN A 244 -14.66 -11.17 -13.60
C ASN A 244 -13.17 -11.09 -13.27
N PHE A 245 -12.65 -9.87 -13.37
CA PHE A 245 -11.31 -9.50 -12.93
C PHE A 245 -11.42 -8.33 -11.97
N HIS A 246 -10.96 -8.55 -10.74
CA HIS A 246 -11.00 -7.56 -9.70
C HIS A 246 -9.63 -6.90 -9.57
N ILE A 247 -9.65 -5.62 -9.25
CA ILE A 247 -8.46 -4.90 -8.79
C ILE A 247 -8.75 -4.39 -7.40
N ILE A 248 -7.92 -4.80 -6.44
CA ILE A 248 -7.90 -4.22 -5.09
C ILE A 248 -6.78 -3.21 -5.03
N GLY A 249 -7.07 -1.97 -4.68
CA GLY A 249 -6.11 -0.87 -4.60
C GLY A 249 -5.96 -0.30 -3.20
N MET A 250 -4.72 -0.07 -2.79
CA MET A 250 -4.38 0.61 -1.55
C MET A 250 -3.24 1.59 -1.82
N TYR A 251 -3.33 2.80 -1.27
CA TYR A 251 -2.46 3.92 -1.62
C TYR A 251 -1.96 4.62 -0.37
N VAL A 252 -0.65 4.84 -0.31
CA VAL A 252 0.01 5.29 0.93
C VAL A 252 0.96 6.44 0.64
N PRO A 253 0.90 7.55 1.38
CA PRO A 253 1.82 8.66 1.17
C PRO A 253 3.24 8.27 1.59
N ILE A 254 4.20 8.43 0.68
CA ILE A 254 5.63 8.43 0.98
C ILE A 254 6.04 9.84 1.45
N ASN A 255 5.56 10.85 0.74
CA ASN A 255 5.57 12.26 1.11
C ASN A 255 4.40 13.00 0.41
N ASP A 256 4.40 14.33 0.43
CA ASP A 256 3.35 15.17 -0.15
C ASP A 256 3.27 15.15 -1.69
N ARG A 257 4.20 14.47 -2.37
CA ARG A 257 4.33 14.42 -3.84
C ARG A 257 4.69 13.03 -4.37
N LEU A 258 4.75 12.03 -3.51
CA LEU A 258 5.14 10.67 -3.86
C LEU A 258 4.31 9.72 -3.01
N CYS A 259 3.72 8.73 -3.64
CA CYS A 259 2.94 7.70 -2.97
C CYS A 259 3.36 6.31 -3.43
N ALA A 260 3.15 5.34 -2.55
CA ALA A 260 3.21 3.93 -2.86
C ALA A 260 1.83 3.45 -3.32
N VAL A 261 1.80 2.71 -4.40
CA VAL A 261 0.60 2.16 -5.03
C VAL A 261 0.69 0.64 -4.99
N PHE A 262 -0.29 0.02 -4.31
CA PHE A 262 -0.42 -1.43 -4.20
C PHE A 262 -1.71 -1.85 -4.89
N HIS A 263 -1.59 -2.57 -6.00
CA HIS A 263 -2.72 -3.14 -6.73
C HIS A 263 -2.62 -4.65 -6.75
N TRP A 264 -3.62 -5.34 -6.24
CA TRP A 264 -3.77 -6.77 -6.46
C TRP A 264 -4.68 -7.01 -7.65
N ARG A 265 -4.19 -7.79 -8.61
CA ARG A 265 -4.97 -8.32 -9.72
C ARG A 265 -5.57 -9.64 -9.29
N CYS A 266 -6.87 -9.70 -9.06
CA CYS A 266 -7.53 -10.83 -8.42
C CYS A 266 -8.57 -11.49 -9.34
N ARG A 267 -8.65 -12.82 -9.29
CA ARG A 267 -9.68 -13.59 -9.98
C ARG A 267 -10.19 -14.75 -9.12
N PRO A 268 -11.51 -15.00 -9.08
CA PRO A 268 -12.09 -16.14 -8.39
C PRO A 268 -11.87 -17.42 -9.23
N LEU A 269 -10.70 -18.04 -9.09
CA LEU A 269 -10.30 -19.21 -9.88
C LEU A 269 -9.74 -20.30 -8.97
N THR A 270 -10.18 -21.53 -9.19
CA THR A 270 -9.74 -22.71 -8.44
C THR A 270 -9.19 -23.79 -9.40
N GLY A 271 -8.41 -24.72 -8.84
CA GLY A 271 -7.83 -25.84 -9.60
C GLY A 271 -7.05 -25.42 -10.84
N TRP A 272 -7.22 -26.16 -11.94
CA TRP A 272 -6.46 -25.96 -13.19
C TRP A 272 -6.69 -24.57 -13.84
N GLN A 273 -7.84 -23.92 -13.58
CA GLN A 273 -8.13 -22.60 -14.11
C GLN A 273 -7.21 -21.54 -13.50
N LYS A 274 -6.93 -21.68 -12.21
CA LYS A 274 -5.96 -20.85 -11.48
C LYS A 274 -4.58 -20.96 -12.11
N ASP A 275 -4.08 -22.18 -12.30
CA ASP A 275 -2.75 -22.42 -12.85
C ASP A 275 -2.61 -21.89 -14.28
N THR A 276 -3.64 -22.13 -15.10
CA THR A 276 -3.73 -21.62 -16.48
C THR A 276 -3.69 -20.10 -16.51
N TRP A 277 -4.49 -19.44 -15.68
CA TRP A 277 -4.49 -17.98 -15.62
C TRP A 277 -3.16 -17.43 -15.11
N ARG A 278 -2.56 -18.02 -14.07
CA ARG A 278 -1.25 -17.58 -13.55
C ARG A 278 -0.17 -17.67 -14.63
N PHE A 279 -0.14 -18.75 -15.39
CA PHE A 279 0.77 -18.93 -16.52
C PHE A 279 0.53 -17.87 -17.61
N LEU A 280 -0.71 -17.71 -18.07
CA LEU A 280 -1.05 -16.75 -19.13
C LEU A 280 -0.81 -15.30 -18.69
N TYR A 281 -1.09 -14.98 -17.42
CA TYR A 281 -0.87 -13.65 -16.85
C TYR A 281 0.60 -13.27 -16.97
N LYS A 282 1.50 -14.10 -16.41
CA LYS A 282 2.94 -13.84 -16.43
C LYS A 282 3.55 -13.83 -17.83
N ASN A 283 3.04 -14.64 -18.75
CA ASN A 283 3.62 -14.75 -20.09
C ASN A 283 3.06 -13.74 -21.11
N ARG A 284 1.84 -13.23 -20.93
CA ARG A 284 1.15 -12.44 -21.98
C ARG A 284 0.43 -11.20 -21.50
N LEU A 285 -0.12 -11.22 -20.28
CA LEU A 285 -1.08 -10.20 -19.86
C LEU A 285 -0.45 -9.17 -18.92
N GLU A 286 0.58 -9.54 -18.15
CA GLU A 286 1.24 -8.66 -17.19
C GLU A 286 1.71 -7.35 -17.86
N ALA A 287 2.37 -7.44 -19.02
CA ALA A 287 2.82 -6.25 -19.77
C ALA A 287 1.65 -5.33 -20.17
N ARG A 288 0.48 -5.88 -20.52
CA ARG A 288 -0.71 -5.09 -20.85
C ARG A 288 -1.29 -4.39 -19.62
N HIS A 289 -1.31 -5.06 -18.47
CA HIS A 289 -1.76 -4.46 -17.22
C HIS A 289 -0.83 -3.34 -16.76
N TRP A 290 0.48 -3.51 -16.95
CA TRP A 290 1.45 -2.43 -16.71
C TRP A 290 1.26 -1.25 -17.65
N HIS A 291 0.93 -1.49 -18.92
CA HIS A 291 0.64 -0.41 -19.85
C HIS A 291 -0.56 0.44 -19.43
N VAL A 292 -1.62 -0.18 -18.89
CA VAL A 292 -2.78 0.54 -18.34
C VAL A 292 -2.39 1.38 -17.12
N LEU A 293 -1.66 0.79 -16.16
CA LEU A 293 -1.17 1.54 -14.98
C LEU A 293 -0.27 2.72 -15.36
N GLU A 294 0.52 2.57 -16.42
CA GLU A 294 1.39 3.64 -16.91
C GLU A 294 0.58 4.82 -17.47
N GLN A 295 -0.60 4.59 -18.05
CA GLN A 295 -1.49 5.66 -18.51
C GLN A 295 -2.01 6.48 -17.32
N ASP A 296 -2.43 5.82 -16.23
CA ASP A 296 -2.85 6.48 -14.99
C ASP A 296 -1.71 7.29 -14.37
N ARG A 297 -0.53 6.67 -14.25
CA ARG A 297 0.67 7.32 -13.74
C ARG A 297 1.01 8.59 -14.53
N VAL A 298 1.03 8.50 -15.86
CA VAL A 298 1.33 9.65 -16.73
C VAL A 298 0.28 10.76 -16.58
N ALA A 299 -1.00 10.41 -16.49
CA ALA A 299 -2.07 11.39 -16.28
C ALA A 299 -1.89 12.11 -14.93
N LEU A 300 -1.73 11.36 -13.85
CA LEU A 300 -1.62 11.91 -12.50
C LEU A 300 -0.34 12.74 -12.29
N GLU A 301 0.81 12.26 -12.75
CA GLU A 301 2.05 13.02 -12.68
C GLU A 301 2.03 14.25 -13.60
N GLY A 302 1.41 14.13 -14.78
CA GLY A 302 1.31 15.20 -15.77
C GLY A 302 0.38 16.35 -15.36
N VAL A 303 -0.77 16.02 -14.76
CA VAL A 303 -1.75 16.99 -14.24
C VAL A 303 -1.14 17.82 -13.10
N LEU A 304 -0.32 17.21 -12.24
CA LEU A 304 0.30 17.89 -11.11
C LEU A 304 1.55 18.69 -11.48
N TRP A 305 2.32 18.26 -12.50
CA TRP A 305 3.56 18.96 -12.87
C TRP A 305 3.33 20.25 -13.68
N LYS A 306 2.34 20.29 -14.58
CA LYS A 306 2.07 21.50 -15.39
C LYS A 306 1.45 22.64 -14.57
N ASN A 307 0.66 22.34 -13.55
CA ASN A 307 -0.10 23.34 -12.78
C ASN A 307 0.68 23.99 -11.63
N ARG A 308 1.93 23.59 -11.36
CA ARG A 308 2.77 24.16 -10.27
C ARG A 308 4.07 24.80 -10.73
N GLN A 309 4.25 24.99 -12.04
CA GLN A 309 5.36 25.78 -12.62
C GLN A 309 4.98 27.23 -12.97
N ILE A 310 3.81 27.70 -12.52
CA ILE A 310 3.35 29.08 -12.67
C ILE A 310 3.33 29.74 -11.30
#